data_AF-A0A7S1H6A7-F1
#
_entry.id   AF-A0A7S1H6A7-F1
#
_cell.length_a   1.000
_cell.length_b   1.000
_cell.length_c   1.000
_cell.angle_alpha   90.00
_cell.angle_beta   90.00
_cell.angle_gamma   90.00
#
_symmetry.space_group_name_H-M   'P 1'
#
loop_
_entity.id
_entity.type
_entity.pdbx_description
1 polymer ?
#
loop_
_entity_poly.entity_id
_entity_poly.type
_entity_poly.pdbx_seq_one_letter_code
_entity_poly.pdbx_strand_id
1 'polypeptide(L)'
;WEWLWDWLSQSMKQQLETAGSSHSLIQMAWDMTLDTMPEDELGGVIFDTLSELAPNIASVVTSPRQMVAIKFIEMINTIVALSSAKRGGELWKQIPAIAARHIRHGVQVHHANIVGQVLETVMVEALQDEWTEEIADAWGRHWDLVCSALFAEMALWQSHSEPACSLWKRAARKWSPPVLGYAVLAKLSKSLPDLVSSYAVAWAA
;
A
#
# COMPACT_ATOMS: atom_id res chain seq x y z
N TRP A 1 -15.78 -37.17 1.46
CA TRP A 1 -15.22 -36.08 0.65
C TRP A 1 -16.25 -35.03 0.27
N GLU A 2 -17.50 -35.39 -0.03
CA GLU A 2 -18.58 -34.42 -0.29
C GLU A 2 -18.82 -33.41 0.84
N TRP A 3 -18.77 -33.85 2.11
CA TRP A 3 -18.89 -32.95 3.28
C TRP A 3 -17.80 -31.87 3.35
N LEU A 4 -16.59 -32.16 2.89
CA LEU A 4 -15.46 -31.22 2.89
C LEU A 4 -15.65 -30.17 1.80
N TRP A 5 -16.12 -30.60 0.64
CA TRP A 5 -16.45 -29.70 -0.47
C TRP A 5 -17.62 -28.78 -0.14
N ASP A 6 -18.64 -29.29 0.54
CA ASP A 6 -19.77 -28.50 1.00
C ASP A 6 -19.34 -27.46 2.05
N TRP A 7 -18.54 -27.87 3.04
CA TRP A 7 -17.98 -26.95 4.03
C TRP A 7 -17.06 -25.89 3.42
N LEU A 8 -16.15 -26.26 2.53
CA LEU A 8 -15.27 -25.30 1.83
C LEU A 8 -16.07 -24.33 0.97
N SER A 9 -17.11 -24.82 0.27
CA SER A 9 -17.95 -23.98 -0.57
C SER A 9 -18.80 -23.00 0.25
N GLN A 10 -19.36 -23.45 1.37
CA GLN A 10 -20.10 -22.59 2.30
C GLN A 10 -19.19 -21.57 2.97
N SER A 11 -17.99 -21.98 3.39
CA SER A 11 -16.99 -21.09 3.97
C SER A 11 -16.55 -20.03 2.95
N MET A 12 -16.27 -20.42 1.70
CA MET A 12 -15.95 -19.48 0.62
C MET A 12 -17.12 -18.54 0.30
N LYS A 13 -18.36 -19.04 0.25
CA LYS A 13 -19.55 -18.20 0.06
C LYS A 13 -19.73 -17.20 1.19
N GLN A 14 -19.65 -17.65 2.43
CA GLN A 14 -19.73 -16.78 3.61
C GLN A 14 -18.63 -15.72 3.58
N GLN A 15 -17.39 -16.09 3.23
CA GLN A 15 -16.28 -15.14 3.11
C GLN A 15 -16.49 -14.16 1.96
N LEU A 16 -17.02 -14.59 0.82
CA LEU A 16 -17.35 -13.73 -0.32
C LEU A 16 -18.51 -12.78 -0.01
N GLU A 17 -19.55 -13.25 0.68
CA GLU A 17 -20.70 -12.45 1.13
C GLU A 17 -20.27 -11.43 2.17
N THR A 18 -19.46 -11.83 3.15
CA THR A 18 -18.92 -10.95 4.20
C THR A 18 -17.94 -9.93 3.61
N ALA A 19 -17.12 -10.31 2.62
CA ALA A 19 -16.24 -9.40 1.91
C ALA A 19 -17.01 -8.40 1.03
N GLY A 20 -18.07 -8.88 0.36
CA GLY A 20 -18.95 -8.05 -0.45
C GLY A 20 -19.74 -7.02 0.36
N SER A 21 -20.28 -7.42 1.51
CA SER A 21 -21.00 -6.53 2.43
C SER A 21 -20.08 -5.52 3.10
N SER A 22 -18.87 -5.94 3.51
CA SER A 22 -17.87 -5.04 4.09
C SER A 22 -17.45 -3.94 3.09
N HIS A 23 -17.26 -4.29 1.82
CA HIS A 23 -16.95 -3.30 0.79
C HIS A 23 -18.05 -2.26 0.62
N SER A 24 -19.33 -2.68 0.52
CA SER A 24 -20.42 -1.73 0.35
C SER A 24 -20.54 -0.76 1.52
N LEU A 25 -20.29 -1.22 2.75
CA LEU A 25 -20.31 -0.36 3.94
C LEU A 25 -19.16 0.66 3.91
N ILE A 26 -17.96 0.23 3.55
CA ILE A 26 -16.79 1.13 3.45
C ILE A 26 -17.01 2.21 2.39
N GLN A 27 -17.45 1.80 1.19
CA GLN A 27 -17.72 2.75 0.09
C GLN A 27 -18.83 3.72 0.48
N MET A 28 -19.95 3.22 1.03
CA MET A 28 -21.08 4.05 1.45
C MET A 28 -20.67 5.06 2.52
N ALA A 29 -19.98 4.63 3.58
CA ALA A 29 -19.53 5.52 4.63
C ALA A 29 -18.53 6.56 4.13
N TRP A 30 -17.65 6.18 3.19
CA TRP A 30 -16.74 7.13 2.56
C TRP A 30 -17.48 8.18 1.73
N ASP A 31 -18.44 7.74 0.90
CA ASP A 31 -19.26 8.63 0.07
C ASP A 31 -20.06 9.60 0.94
N MET A 32 -20.68 9.10 2.02
CA MET A 32 -21.38 9.95 3.01
C MET A 32 -20.45 10.96 3.68
N THR A 33 -19.20 10.56 3.98
CA THR A 33 -18.21 11.47 4.55
C THR A 33 -17.89 12.61 3.58
N LEU A 34 -17.73 12.31 2.29
CA LEU A 34 -17.47 13.29 1.24
C LEU A 34 -18.69 14.18 0.94
N ASP A 35 -19.90 13.66 1.11
CA ASP A 35 -21.14 14.44 0.99
C ASP A 35 -21.31 15.42 2.16
N THR A 36 -20.89 15.06 3.37
CA THR A 36 -20.90 15.95 4.54
C THR A 36 -19.76 16.97 4.48
N MET A 37 -18.55 16.54 4.11
CA MET A 37 -17.33 17.35 4.15
C MET A 37 -16.55 17.21 2.82
N PRO A 38 -16.51 18.27 1.99
CA PRO A 38 -15.78 18.25 0.72
C PRO A 38 -14.29 17.91 0.89
N GLU A 39 -13.68 17.32 -0.14
CA GLU A 39 -12.30 16.79 -0.09
C GLU A 39 -11.24 17.80 0.40
N ASP A 40 -11.37 19.08 0.04
CA ASP A 40 -10.43 20.13 0.42
C ASP A 40 -10.51 20.49 1.90
N GLU A 41 -11.72 20.53 2.44
CA GLU A 41 -11.99 20.71 3.87
C GLU A 41 -11.57 19.46 4.66
N LEU A 42 -12.01 18.28 4.22
CA LEU A 42 -11.75 16.99 4.85
C LEU A 42 -10.25 16.70 4.97
N GLY A 43 -9.49 16.92 3.90
CA GLY A 43 -8.04 16.74 3.95
C GLY A 43 -7.37 17.70 4.93
N GLY A 44 -7.93 18.90 5.12
CA GLY A 44 -7.47 19.85 6.12
C GLY A 44 -7.71 19.37 7.54
N VAL A 45 -8.94 18.91 7.84
CA VAL A 45 -9.32 18.36 9.15
C VAL A 45 -8.45 17.17 9.50
N ILE A 46 -8.26 16.22 8.58
CA ILE A 46 -7.37 15.06 8.77
C ILE A 46 -5.95 15.48 9.16
N PHE A 47 -5.39 16.49 8.49
CA PHE A 47 -4.04 16.97 8.80
C PHE A 47 -3.95 17.58 10.20
N ASP A 48 -4.97 18.35 10.58
CA ASP A 48 -5.01 19.00 11.89
C ASP A 48 -5.18 17.95 13.00
N THR A 49 -6.08 16.98 12.82
CA THR A 49 -6.24 15.82 13.73
C THR A 49 -4.95 15.01 13.85
N LEU A 50 -4.23 14.76 12.75
CA LEU A 50 -2.92 14.10 12.79
C LEU A 50 -1.90 14.92 13.59
N SER A 51 -1.92 16.24 13.44
CA SER A 51 -1.02 17.15 14.15
C SER A 51 -1.28 17.17 15.65
N GLU A 52 -2.54 17.01 16.05
CA GLU A 52 -2.94 16.91 17.46
C GLU A 52 -2.61 15.55 18.06
N LEU A 53 -2.93 14.45 17.36
CA LEU A 53 -2.71 13.08 17.87
C LEU A 53 -1.24 12.65 17.81
N ALA A 54 -0.47 13.15 16.83
CA ALA A 54 0.92 12.78 16.62
C ALA A 54 1.78 13.97 16.16
N PRO A 55 2.01 14.97 17.04
CA PRO A 55 2.76 16.18 16.71
C PRO A 55 4.20 15.87 16.25
N ASN A 56 4.79 14.77 16.74
CA ASN A 56 6.09 14.28 16.30
C ASN A 56 6.09 13.86 14.82
N ILE A 57 5.02 13.20 14.34
CA ILE A 57 4.88 12.81 12.93
C ILE A 57 4.61 14.05 12.08
N ALA A 58 3.73 14.94 12.53
CA ALA A 58 3.42 16.17 11.81
C ALA A 58 4.67 17.05 11.61
N SER A 59 5.53 17.14 12.63
CA SER A 59 6.75 17.96 12.59
C SER A 59 7.79 17.55 11.55
N VAL A 60 7.79 16.28 11.11
CA VAL A 60 8.71 15.78 10.06
C VAL A 60 8.12 15.89 8.66
N VAL A 61 6.84 16.25 8.53
CA VAL A 61 6.20 16.49 7.24
C VAL A 61 6.62 17.87 6.74
N THR A 62 7.56 17.87 5.79
CA THR A 62 8.11 19.10 5.18
C THR A 62 7.27 19.65 4.02
N SER A 63 6.24 18.92 3.60
CA SER A 63 5.34 19.35 2.52
C SER A 63 4.29 20.35 3.03
N PRO A 64 3.83 21.29 2.19
CA PRO A 64 2.74 22.19 2.56
C PRO A 64 1.49 21.43 3.02
N ARG A 65 0.79 21.92 4.05
CA ARG A 65 -0.44 21.29 4.61
C ARG A 65 -1.42 20.85 3.52
N GLN A 66 -1.72 21.71 2.56
CA GLN A 66 -2.64 21.41 1.45
C GLN A 66 -2.17 20.22 0.59
N MET A 67 -0.86 20.10 0.35
CA MET A 67 -0.33 18.96 -0.41
C MET A 67 -0.44 17.65 0.36
N VAL A 68 -0.34 17.69 1.69
CA VAL A 68 -0.49 16.51 2.55
C VAL A 68 -1.95 16.09 2.59
N ALA A 69 -2.86 17.05 2.78
CA ALA A 69 -4.31 16.88 2.71
C ALA A 69 -4.74 16.18 1.42
N ILE A 70 -4.35 16.72 0.26
CA ILE A 70 -4.69 16.14 -1.05
C ILE A 70 -4.18 14.71 -1.18
N LYS A 71 -2.90 14.47 -0.85
CA LYS A 71 -2.30 13.13 -0.96
C LYS A 71 -2.97 12.12 -0.03
N PHE A 72 -3.44 12.57 1.12
CA PHE A 72 -4.13 11.72 2.06
C PHE A 72 -5.50 11.30 1.52
N ILE A 73 -6.28 12.25 1.01
CA ILE A 73 -7.56 11.96 0.35
C ILE A 73 -7.36 11.03 -0.85
N GLU A 74 -6.38 11.30 -1.72
CA GLU A 74 -6.04 10.41 -2.85
C GLU A 74 -5.69 8.99 -2.38
N MET A 75 -4.98 8.86 -1.26
CA MET A 75 -4.64 7.57 -0.67
C MET A 75 -5.89 6.84 -0.18
N ILE A 76 -6.79 7.49 0.56
CA ILE A 76 -8.03 6.86 1.04
C ILE A 76 -8.95 6.50 -0.13
N ASN A 77 -9.14 7.42 -1.09
CA ASN A 77 -9.87 7.16 -2.34
C ASN A 77 -9.32 5.92 -3.06
N THR A 78 -7.99 5.76 -3.09
CA THR A 78 -7.34 4.58 -3.66
C THR A 78 -7.66 3.33 -2.85
N ILE A 79 -7.56 3.37 -1.52
CA ILE A 79 -7.87 2.22 -0.64
C ILE A 79 -9.34 1.79 -0.75
N VAL A 80 -10.26 2.74 -0.83
CA VAL A 80 -11.70 2.51 -0.98
C VAL A 80 -12.03 1.98 -2.38
N ALA A 81 -11.55 2.63 -3.45
CA ALA A 81 -11.81 2.17 -4.82
C ALA A 81 -11.27 0.75 -5.09
N LEU A 82 -10.18 0.39 -4.43
CA LEU A 82 -9.51 -0.89 -4.56
C LEU A 82 -10.09 -1.98 -3.64
N SER A 83 -10.94 -1.63 -2.68
CA SER A 83 -11.67 -2.60 -1.86
C SER A 83 -12.89 -3.20 -2.57
N SER A 84 -13.25 -2.67 -3.75
CA SER A 84 -14.36 -3.19 -4.54
C SER A 84 -14.13 -4.60 -5.05
N ALA A 85 -15.13 -5.47 -4.91
CA ALA A 85 -15.06 -6.87 -5.34
C ALA A 85 -14.66 -7.05 -6.82
N LYS A 86 -14.94 -6.05 -7.68
CA LYS A 86 -14.53 -6.03 -9.10
C LYS A 86 -13.05 -5.69 -9.30
N ARG A 87 -12.43 -4.95 -8.39
CA ARG A 87 -11.04 -4.47 -8.47
C ARG A 87 -10.14 -4.99 -7.35
N GLY A 88 -10.64 -5.84 -6.44
CA GLY A 88 -9.88 -6.35 -5.31
C GLY A 88 -8.55 -6.99 -5.71
N GLY A 89 -8.50 -7.70 -6.84
CA GLY A 89 -7.25 -8.25 -7.39
C GLY A 89 -6.24 -7.19 -7.86
N GLU A 90 -6.68 -5.98 -8.17
CA GLU A 90 -5.83 -4.86 -8.58
C GLU A 90 -5.20 -4.15 -7.39
N LEU A 91 -5.85 -4.17 -6.21
CA LEU A 91 -5.27 -3.67 -4.96
C LEU A 91 -3.93 -4.35 -4.69
N TRP A 92 -3.95 -5.68 -4.67
CA TRP A 92 -2.82 -6.51 -4.31
C TRP A 92 -1.63 -6.34 -5.26
N LYS A 93 -1.89 -6.03 -6.54
CA LYS A 93 -0.84 -5.74 -7.52
C LYS A 93 -0.17 -4.38 -7.30
N GLN A 94 -0.87 -3.42 -6.69
CA GLN A 94 -0.34 -2.09 -6.43
C GLN A 94 0.43 -1.99 -5.10
N ILE A 95 0.19 -2.91 -4.15
CA ILE A 95 0.84 -2.90 -2.83
C ILE A 95 2.38 -2.78 -2.93
N PRO A 96 3.11 -3.50 -3.81
CA PRO A 96 4.57 -3.37 -3.90
C PRO A 96 5.03 -1.94 -4.27
N ALA A 97 4.30 -1.27 -5.18
CA ALA A 97 4.61 0.10 -5.57
C ALA A 97 4.28 1.10 -4.44
N ILE A 98 3.19 0.87 -3.71
CA ILE A 98 2.82 1.65 -2.52
C ILE A 98 3.88 1.47 -1.42
N ALA A 99 4.31 0.24 -1.15
CA ALA A 99 5.36 -0.11 -0.18
C ALA A 99 6.67 0.61 -0.50
N ALA A 100 7.12 0.58 -1.75
CA ALA A 100 8.34 1.27 -2.18
C ALA A 100 8.29 2.79 -1.91
N ARG A 101 7.13 3.44 -2.10
CA ARG A 101 6.95 4.86 -1.76
C ARG A 101 7.01 5.09 -0.25
N HIS A 102 6.34 4.25 0.54
CA HIS A 102 6.33 4.37 2.00
C HIS A 102 7.73 4.19 2.61
N ILE A 103 8.53 3.25 2.09
CA ILE A 103 9.94 3.09 2.46
C ILE A 103 10.73 4.36 2.13
N ARG A 104 10.56 4.91 0.92
CA ARG A 104 11.25 6.14 0.51
C ARG A 104 10.91 7.33 1.42
N HIS A 105 9.69 7.36 1.96
CA HIS A 105 9.24 8.39 2.90
C HIS A 105 9.65 8.11 4.36
N GLY A 106 10.27 6.96 4.65
CA GLY A 106 10.69 6.59 6.00
C GLY A 106 9.55 6.16 6.92
N VAL A 107 8.40 5.77 6.35
CA VAL A 107 7.23 5.35 7.14
C VAL A 107 7.56 4.07 7.92
N GLN A 108 7.08 4.02 9.16
CA GLN A 108 7.23 2.89 10.06
C GLN A 108 5.86 2.29 10.37
N VAL A 109 5.83 1.03 10.85
CA VAL A 109 4.59 0.31 11.17
C VAL A 109 3.71 1.10 12.15
N HIS A 110 4.31 1.69 13.18
CA HIS A 110 3.59 2.45 14.20
C HIS A 110 2.92 3.73 13.67
N HIS A 111 3.31 4.24 12.50
CA HIS A 111 2.63 5.38 11.88
C HIS A 111 1.25 5.00 11.34
N ALA A 112 1.02 3.76 10.86
CA ALA A 112 -0.28 3.37 10.32
C ALA A 112 -1.38 3.27 11.38
N ASN A 113 -1.04 2.88 12.60
CA ASN A 113 -2.02 2.84 13.70
C ASN A 113 -2.56 4.23 14.01
N ILE A 114 -1.68 5.23 14.02
CA ILE A 114 -2.06 6.63 14.24
C ILE A 114 -2.93 7.13 13.09
N VAL A 115 -2.56 6.81 11.85
CA VAL A 115 -3.34 7.21 10.67
C VAL A 115 -4.73 6.59 10.68
N GLY A 116 -4.87 5.33 11.11
CA GLY A 116 -6.17 4.68 11.29
C GLY A 116 -7.03 5.39 12.33
N GLN A 117 -6.46 5.75 13.49
CA GLN A 117 -7.16 6.51 14.54
C GLN A 117 -7.58 7.91 14.08
N VAL A 118 -6.73 8.60 13.32
CA VAL A 118 -7.08 9.90 12.72
C VAL A 118 -8.28 9.74 11.81
N LEU A 119 -8.26 8.75 10.90
CA LEU A 119 -9.35 8.53 9.95
C LEU A 119 -10.66 8.20 10.69
N GLU A 120 -10.61 7.32 11.68
CA GLU A 120 -11.76 6.98 12.52
C GLU A 120 -12.33 8.21 13.23
N THR A 121 -11.46 9.02 13.86
CA THR A 121 -11.89 10.26 14.56
C THR A 121 -12.63 11.20 13.62
N VAL A 122 -12.09 11.41 12.42
CA VAL A 122 -12.70 12.31 11.43
C VAL A 122 -14.01 11.76 10.89
N MET A 123 -14.10 10.45 10.63
CA MET A 123 -15.35 9.84 10.15
C MET A 123 -16.43 9.82 11.22
N VAL A 124 -16.08 9.59 12.49
CA VAL A 124 -17.02 9.72 13.62
C VAL A 124 -17.60 11.13 13.67
N GLU A 125 -16.76 12.15 13.52
CA GLU A 125 -17.20 13.55 13.55
C GLU A 125 -18.06 13.92 12.33
N ALA A 126 -17.69 13.43 11.14
CA ALA A 126 -18.42 13.72 9.90
C ALA A 126 -19.77 12.98 9.81
N LEU A 127 -19.85 11.75 10.31
CA LEU A 127 -21.04 10.91 10.16
C LEU A 127 -21.95 10.93 11.38
N GLN A 128 -21.43 11.29 12.57
CA GLN A 128 -22.20 11.39 13.81
C GLN A 128 -23.06 10.14 14.06
N ASP A 129 -24.39 10.28 14.09
CA ASP A 129 -25.33 9.19 14.32
C ASP A 129 -25.31 8.10 13.22
N GLU A 130 -24.81 8.43 12.03
CA GLU A 130 -24.65 7.48 10.91
C GLU A 130 -23.38 6.61 11.07
N TRP A 131 -22.45 6.96 11.99
CA TRP A 131 -21.31 6.12 12.32
C TRP A 131 -21.72 4.97 13.23
N THR A 132 -22.10 3.84 12.63
CA THR A 132 -22.53 2.64 13.36
C THR A 132 -21.36 1.72 13.71
N GLU A 133 -21.58 0.83 14.68
CA GLU A 133 -20.61 -0.21 15.05
C GLU A 133 -20.23 -1.10 13.85
N GLU A 134 -21.19 -1.40 12.96
CA GLU A 134 -20.96 -2.20 11.75
C GLU A 134 -20.02 -1.49 10.77
N ILE A 135 -20.16 -0.17 10.61
CA ILE A 135 -19.28 0.65 9.76
C ILE A 135 -17.88 0.72 10.38
N ALA A 136 -17.78 0.96 11.69
CA ALA A 136 -16.51 1.00 12.40
C ALA A 136 -15.73 -0.32 12.25
N ASP A 137 -16.42 -1.45 12.46
CA ASP A 137 -15.86 -2.79 12.30
C ASP A 137 -15.38 -3.07 10.86
N ALA A 138 -16.18 -2.68 9.86
CA ALA A 138 -15.84 -2.87 8.46
C ALA A 138 -14.59 -2.06 8.07
N TRP A 139 -14.53 -0.78 8.47
CA TRP A 139 -13.39 0.09 8.24
C TRP A 139 -12.13 -0.38 8.95
N GLY A 140 -12.22 -0.71 10.23
CA GLY A 140 -11.09 -1.19 11.03
C GLY A 140 -10.46 -2.45 10.42
N ARG A 141 -11.28 -3.46 10.12
CA ARG A 141 -10.81 -4.70 9.48
C ARG A 141 -10.15 -4.45 8.12
N HIS A 142 -10.73 -3.56 7.32
CA HIS A 142 -10.18 -3.24 6.00
C HIS A 142 -8.87 -2.47 6.07
N TRP A 143 -8.80 -1.48 6.97
CA TRP A 143 -7.56 -0.73 7.24
C TRP A 143 -6.43 -1.66 7.68
N ASP A 144 -6.71 -2.55 8.64
CA ASP A 144 -5.75 -3.52 9.15
C ASP A 144 -5.26 -4.47 8.06
N LEU A 145 -6.16 -4.94 7.20
CA LEU A 145 -5.82 -5.80 6.07
C LEU A 145 -4.83 -5.11 5.11
N VAL A 146 -5.14 -3.86 4.72
CA VAL A 146 -4.30 -3.09 3.79
C VAL A 146 -2.94 -2.76 4.42
N CYS A 147 -2.93 -2.34 5.69
CA CYS A 147 -1.70 -2.05 6.41
C CYS A 147 -0.84 -3.30 6.58
N SER A 148 -1.44 -4.44 6.91
CA SER A 148 -0.72 -5.72 7.04
C SER A 148 -0.06 -6.12 5.73
N ALA A 149 -0.77 -5.95 4.60
CA ALA A 149 -0.23 -6.20 3.27
C ALA A 149 0.95 -5.29 2.93
N LEU A 150 0.79 -4.00 3.17
CA LEU A 150 1.81 -2.99 2.94
C LEU A 150 3.09 -3.30 3.73
N PHE A 151 2.96 -3.61 5.02
CA PHE A 151 4.10 -3.86 5.88
C PHE A 151 4.78 -5.20 5.60
N ALA A 152 4.03 -6.23 5.17
CA ALA A 152 4.62 -7.46 4.68
C ALA A 152 5.53 -7.19 3.47
N GLU A 153 5.06 -6.41 2.48
CA GLU A 153 5.87 -6.01 1.33
C GLU A 153 7.08 -5.14 1.72
N MET A 154 6.91 -4.24 2.68
CA MET A 154 8.03 -3.43 3.20
C MET A 154 9.10 -4.29 3.87
N ALA A 155 8.70 -5.29 4.66
CA ALA A 155 9.61 -6.22 5.30
C ALA A 155 10.36 -7.09 4.27
N LEU A 156 9.68 -7.56 3.21
CA LEU A 156 10.30 -8.27 2.09
C LEU A 156 11.33 -7.39 1.36
N TRP A 157 11.05 -6.09 1.20
CA TRP A 157 11.98 -5.17 0.58
C TRP A 157 13.24 -4.97 1.43
N GLN A 158 13.08 -4.81 2.75
CA GLN A 158 14.21 -4.69 3.69
C GLN A 158 15.07 -5.95 3.71
N SER A 159 14.48 -7.15 3.62
CA SER A 159 15.25 -8.41 3.64
C SER A 159 16.00 -8.68 2.33
N HIS A 160 15.44 -8.33 1.17
CA HIS A 160 16.01 -8.72 -0.14
C HIS A 160 16.59 -7.57 -0.96
N SER A 161 15.92 -6.42 -0.98
CA SER A 161 16.25 -5.32 -1.89
C SER A 161 17.24 -4.32 -1.28
N GLU A 162 17.18 -4.09 0.03
CA GLU A 162 18.10 -3.18 0.71
C GLU A 162 19.56 -3.65 0.67
N PRO A 163 19.89 -4.94 0.92
CA PRO A 163 21.25 -5.45 0.74
C PRO A 163 21.73 -5.31 -0.71
N ALA A 164 20.86 -5.60 -1.69
CA ALA A 164 21.17 -5.48 -3.11
C ALA A 164 21.44 -4.02 -3.52
N CYS A 165 20.60 -3.07 -3.08
CA CYS A 165 20.82 -1.64 -3.30
C CYS A 165 22.10 -1.14 -2.63
N SER A 166 22.39 -1.58 -1.40
CA SER A 166 23.61 -1.24 -0.68
C SER A 166 24.87 -1.78 -1.38
N LEU A 167 24.81 -3.03 -1.86
CA LEU A 167 25.86 -3.63 -2.70
C LEU A 167 26.05 -2.85 -3.99
N TRP A 168 24.96 -2.50 -4.69
CA TRP A 168 25.02 -1.74 -5.92
C TRP A 168 25.61 -0.35 -5.72
N LYS A 169 25.18 0.41 -4.69
CA LYS A 169 25.76 1.72 -4.36
C LYS A 169 27.26 1.63 -4.07
N ARG A 170 27.73 0.58 -3.40
CA ARG A 170 29.17 0.34 -3.17
C ARG A 170 29.91 -0.02 -4.46
N ALA A 171 29.35 -0.89 -5.28
CA ALA A 171 29.92 -1.26 -6.58
C ALA A 171 30.01 -0.04 -7.50
N ALA A 172 28.96 0.78 -7.55
CA ALA A 172 28.86 1.99 -8.37
C ALA A 172 29.90 3.07 -8.00
N ARG A 173 30.42 3.07 -6.75
CA ARG A 173 31.54 3.95 -6.36
C ARG A 173 32.86 3.57 -7.02
N LYS A 174 33.02 2.28 -7.35
CA LYS A 174 34.25 1.74 -7.93
C LYS A 174 34.14 1.59 -9.45
N TRP A 175 32.96 1.23 -9.96
CA TRP A 175 32.73 0.94 -11.37
C TRP A 175 31.45 1.63 -11.86
N SER A 176 31.50 2.25 -13.03
CA SER A 176 30.27 2.73 -13.67
C SER A 176 29.40 1.55 -14.12
N PRO A 177 28.07 1.70 -14.22
CA PRO A 177 27.18 0.62 -14.65
C PRO A 177 27.59 -0.05 -15.97
N PRO A 178 28.04 0.68 -17.02
CA PRO A 178 28.54 0.04 -18.24
C PRO A 178 29.79 -0.81 -18.01
N VAL A 179 30.75 -0.33 -17.21
CA VAL A 179 32.00 -1.04 -16.92
C VAL A 179 31.75 -2.32 -16.14
N LEU A 180 30.86 -2.26 -15.14
CA LEU A 180 30.43 -3.45 -14.40
C LEU A 180 29.70 -4.44 -15.33
N GLY A 181 28.82 -3.95 -16.20
CA GLY A 181 28.12 -4.77 -17.19
C GLY A 181 29.08 -5.53 -18.11
N TYR A 182 30.07 -4.84 -18.69
CA TYR A 182 31.10 -5.48 -19.51
C TYR A 182 31.93 -6.50 -18.74
N ALA A 183 32.31 -6.20 -17.49
CA ALA A 183 33.08 -7.13 -16.66
C ALA A 183 32.30 -8.41 -16.34
N VAL A 184 31.00 -8.28 -16.03
CA VAL A 184 30.10 -9.42 -15.79
C VAL A 184 29.93 -10.23 -17.06
N LEU A 185 29.63 -9.58 -18.19
CA LEU A 185 29.44 -10.25 -19.47
C LEU A 185 30.70 -11.00 -19.89
N ALA A 186 31.88 -10.38 -19.81
CA ALA A 186 33.15 -11.02 -20.15
C ALA A 186 33.45 -12.26 -19.29
N LYS A 187 33.00 -12.26 -18.02
CA LYS A 187 33.14 -13.41 -17.14
C LYS A 187 32.14 -14.51 -17.47
N LEU A 188 30.88 -14.14 -17.75
CA LEU A 188 29.85 -15.06 -18.21
C LEU A 188 30.20 -15.71 -19.54
N SER A 189 30.73 -14.97 -20.52
CA SER A 189 31.16 -15.53 -21.82
C SER A 189 32.26 -16.58 -21.67
N LYS A 190 33.11 -16.47 -20.65
CA LYS A 190 34.14 -17.47 -20.35
C LYS A 190 33.60 -18.68 -19.60
N SER A 191 32.68 -18.47 -18.68
CA SER A 191 32.18 -19.53 -17.79
C SER A 191 30.95 -20.26 -18.31
N LEU A 192 30.14 -19.61 -19.14
CA LEU A 192 28.86 -20.08 -19.68
C LEU A 192 28.68 -19.58 -21.13
N PRO A 193 29.50 -20.05 -22.07
CA PRO A 193 29.52 -19.55 -23.45
C PRO A 193 28.18 -19.75 -24.18
N ASP A 194 27.50 -20.88 -23.95
CA ASP A 194 26.22 -21.21 -24.60
C ASP A 194 25.09 -20.27 -24.17
N LEU A 195 25.10 -19.83 -22.91
CA LEU A 195 24.14 -18.85 -22.40
C LEU A 195 24.35 -17.49 -23.07
N VAL A 196 25.59 -17.04 -23.29
CA VAL A 196 25.82 -15.74 -23.94
C VAL A 196 25.45 -15.81 -25.43
N SER A 197 25.73 -16.94 -26.09
CA SER A 197 25.40 -17.15 -27.50
C SER A 197 23.89 -17.08 -27.78
N SER A 198 23.05 -17.62 -26.88
CA SER A 198 21.59 -17.60 -27.05
C SER A 198 20.97 -16.19 -26.98
N TYR A 199 21.59 -15.26 -26.25
CA TYR A 199 21.16 -13.85 -26.21
C TYR A 199 21.65 -13.04 -27.40
N ALA A 200 22.78 -13.41 -28.03
CA ALA A 200 23.28 -12.71 -29.23
C ALA A 200 22.31 -12.82 -30.43
N VAL A 201 21.59 -13.94 -30.54
CA VAL A 201 20.55 -14.15 -31.55
C VAL A 201 19.31 -13.29 -31.28
N ALA A 202 18.98 -13.04 -30.01
CA ALA A 202 17.79 -12.29 -29.61
C ALA A 202 17.91 -10.76 -29.76
N TRP A 203 19.13 -10.21 -29.88
CA TRP A 203 19.36 -8.76 -30.06
C TRP A 203 19.59 -8.36 -31.52
N ALA A 204 19.70 -9.34 -32.43
CA ALA A 204 19.86 -9.12 -33.86
C ALA A 204 18.54 -9.27 -34.64
N ALA A 205 17.43 -9.61 -33.96
CA ALA A 205 16.07 -9.68 -34.48
C ALA A 205 15.26 -8.48 -34.00
#